data_AF-A0A9Q9WAB8-F1
#
_entry.id   AF-A0A9Q9WAB8-F1
#
_cell.length_a   1.000
_cell.length_b   1.000
_cell.length_c   1.000
_cell.angle_alpha   90.00
_cell.angle_beta   90.00
_cell.angle_gamma   90.00
#
_symmetry.space_group_name_H-M   'P 1'
#
loop_
_entity.id
_entity.type
_entity.pdbx_description
1 polymer ?
#
loop_
_entity_poly.entity_id
_entity_poly.type
_entity_poly.pdbx_seq_one_letter_code
_entity_poly.pdbx_strand_id
1 'polypeptide(L)'
;MEQKIMEWARELQTVSGRCGVMTQQLACFLKQLELKKGKILPLLPFLEFITWSLLNQDSQGVGSQLWLLSKQRTWKTQTPKYIPNSVWRWIRSASVDITLDPMTNHPWLQLSDDKRKVQEALNETEVSFSTQRFDSWPCVLGWEGLTSGRYYWEIYIANNGYWRIGVTNASSKRHGRCPMNPSEGFWTIWRSTRQFYACTKPEIELPLSLVPKKLGVYLDYEEGQVSFYKVETRSHIFTFITNFR
;
A
#
# COMPACT_ATOMS: atom_id res chain seq x y z
N MET A 1 10.27 31.66 6.03
CA MET A 1 9.11 30.72 6.15
C MET A 1 9.30 29.78 7.34
N GLU A 2 10.50 29.23 7.53
CA GLU A 2 10.87 28.34 8.66
C GLU A 2 10.74 28.99 10.06
N GLN A 3 11.05 30.28 10.21
CA GLN A 3 10.90 30.99 11.49
C GLN A 3 9.44 31.09 11.95
N LYS A 4 8.51 31.40 11.03
CA LYS A 4 7.07 31.42 11.33
C LYS A 4 6.54 30.04 11.71
N ILE A 5 7.08 28.99 11.11
CA ILE A 5 6.73 27.60 11.42
C ILE A 5 7.18 27.24 12.85
N MET A 6 8.36 27.71 13.27
CA MET A 6 8.91 27.47 14.62
C MET A 6 8.20 28.27 15.72
N GLU A 7 7.80 29.51 15.43
CA GLU A 7 6.97 30.32 16.35
C GLU A 7 5.60 29.68 16.55
N TRP A 8 4.96 29.24 15.48
CA TRP A 8 3.67 28.53 15.56
C TRP A 8 3.79 27.20 16.30
N ALA A 9 4.88 26.44 16.09
CA ALA A 9 5.13 25.19 16.82
C ALA A 9 5.25 25.42 18.34
N ARG A 10 5.85 26.54 18.78
CA ARG A 10 5.90 26.91 20.20
C ARG A 10 4.53 27.29 20.74
N GLU A 11 3.76 28.12 20.03
CA GLU A 11 2.40 28.51 20.42
C GLU A 11 1.49 27.29 20.61
N LEU A 12 1.69 26.25 19.80
CA LEU A 12 0.90 25.03 19.85
C LEU A 12 1.29 24.09 20.98
N GLN A 13 2.56 24.07 21.41
CA GLN A 13 2.95 23.40 22.65
C GLN A 13 2.30 24.07 23.86
N THR A 14 2.17 25.40 23.85
CA THR A 14 1.46 26.14 24.89
C THR A 14 -0.05 25.90 24.88
N VAL A 15 -0.67 25.78 23.70
CA VAL A 15 -2.12 25.53 23.57
C VAL A 15 -2.49 24.08 23.91
N SER A 16 -1.71 23.08 23.48
CA SER A 16 -1.99 21.68 23.84
C SER A 16 -1.83 21.44 25.34
N GLY A 17 -0.84 22.09 25.98
CA GLY A 17 -0.67 22.07 27.43
C GLY A 17 -1.79 22.79 28.20
N ARG A 18 -2.41 23.82 27.61
CA ARG A 18 -3.51 24.58 28.23
C ARG A 18 -4.89 23.94 28.08
N CYS A 19 -5.15 23.23 26.98
CA CYS A 19 -6.49 22.74 26.67
C CYS A 19 -6.79 21.31 27.16
N GLY A 20 -5.78 20.55 27.64
CA GLY A 20 -5.98 19.21 28.22
C GLY A 20 -6.63 18.18 27.28
N VAL A 21 -6.67 18.46 25.98
CA VAL A 21 -7.38 17.62 25.00
C VAL A 21 -6.56 16.36 24.73
N MET A 22 -7.07 15.23 25.18
CA MET A 22 -6.47 13.91 24.96
C MET A 22 -6.39 13.62 23.45
N THR A 23 -5.26 13.06 23.00
CA THR A 23 -4.97 12.67 21.61
C THR A 23 -6.12 11.88 20.96
N GLN A 24 -6.82 11.07 21.75
CA GLN A 24 -7.98 10.28 21.32
C GLN A 24 -9.22 11.13 20.98
N GLN A 25 -9.50 12.18 21.74
CA GLN A 25 -10.67 13.05 21.49
C GLN A 25 -10.49 13.84 20.20
N LEU A 26 -9.26 14.33 19.95
CA LEU A 26 -8.87 14.98 18.70
C LEU A 26 -8.97 14.03 17.50
N ALA A 27 -8.48 12.79 17.65
CA ALA A 27 -8.59 11.75 16.63
C ALA A 27 -10.06 11.45 16.26
N CYS A 28 -10.95 11.31 17.25
CA CYS A 28 -12.39 11.14 17.02
C CYS A 28 -13.03 12.35 16.32
N PHE A 29 -12.63 13.56 16.69
CA PHE A 29 -13.14 14.79 16.08
C PHE A 29 -12.74 14.91 14.60
N LEU A 30 -11.50 14.54 14.25
CA LEU A 30 -11.03 14.47 12.86
C LEU A 30 -11.87 13.48 12.03
N LYS A 31 -12.15 12.30 12.59
CA LYS A 31 -13.01 11.28 11.94
C LYS A 31 -14.43 11.80 11.69
N GLN A 32 -14.98 12.59 12.61
CA GLN A 32 -16.29 13.24 12.44
C GLN A 32 -16.28 14.40 11.44
N LEU A 33 -15.19 15.16 11.37
CA LEU A 33 -15.05 16.28 10.42
C LEU A 33 -14.90 15.79 8.97
N GLU A 34 -14.18 14.68 8.74
CA GLU A 34 -14.05 14.07 7.41
C GLU A 34 -15.39 13.60 6.82
N LEU A 35 -16.35 13.26 7.67
CA LEU A 35 -17.71 12.88 7.27
C LEU A 35 -18.55 14.07 6.78
N LYS A 36 -18.17 15.32 7.08
CA LYS A 36 -18.90 16.54 6.67
C LYS A 36 -18.19 17.28 5.55
N LYS A 37 -18.28 16.73 4.33
CA LYS A 37 -17.59 17.20 3.09
C LYS A 37 -17.79 18.68 2.67
N GLY A 38 -18.71 19.44 3.28
CA GLY A 38 -19.09 20.78 2.78
C GLY A 38 -18.28 21.99 3.29
N LYS A 39 -17.53 21.88 4.40
CA LYS A 39 -16.84 23.03 5.05
C LYS A 39 -15.33 22.85 5.25
N ILE A 40 -14.73 21.85 4.60
CA ILE A 40 -13.37 21.36 4.92
C ILE A 40 -12.26 22.17 4.23
N LEU A 41 -12.54 22.82 3.09
CA LEU A 41 -11.51 23.48 2.28
C LEU A 41 -10.66 24.55 3.03
N PRO A 42 -11.26 25.43 3.86
CA PRO A 42 -10.48 26.43 4.61
C PRO A 42 -9.69 25.83 5.78
N LEU A 43 -10.09 24.66 6.27
CA LEU A 43 -9.49 24.01 7.42
C LEU A 43 -8.38 23.02 7.04
N LEU A 44 -8.19 22.73 5.75
CA LEU A 44 -7.19 21.78 5.25
C LEU A 44 -5.78 22.01 5.81
N PRO A 45 -5.22 23.23 5.83
CA PRO A 45 -3.89 23.48 6.38
C PRO A 45 -3.84 23.24 7.90
N PHE A 46 -4.92 23.58 8.61
CA PHE A 46 -5.04 23.39 10.05
C PHE A 46 -5.20 21.90 10.41
N LEU A 47 -5.97 21.15 9.62
CA LEU A 47 -6.13 19.70 9.76
C LEU A 47 -4.82 18.97 9.43
N GLU A 48 -4.10 19.39 8.39
CA GLU A 48 -2.74 18.91 8.07
C GLU A 48 -1.76 19.16 9.19
N PHE A 49 -1.85 20.34 9.79
CA PHE A 49 -1.05 20.73 10.94
C PHE A 49 -1.36 19.87 12.18
N ILE A 50 -2.64 19.70 12.54
CA ILE A 50 -3.06 18.85 13.67
C ILE A 50 -2.60 17.42 13.44
N THR A 51 -2.80 16.87 12.24
CA THR A 51 -2.31 15.52 11.92
C THR A 51 -0.81 15.42 12.08
N TRP A 52 -0.02 16.40 11.62
CA TRP A 52 1.43 16.43 11.84
C TRP A 52 1.83 16.48 13.31
N SER A 53 1.15 17.30 14.12
CA SER A 53 1.43 17.44 15.54
C SER A 53 1.11 16.14 16.31
N LEU A 54 -0.03 15.52 15.99
CA LEU A 54 -0.44 14.22 16.55
C LEU A 54 0.51 13.09 16.15
N LEU A 55 0.96 13.05 14.89
CA LEU A 55 1.91 12.04 14.39
C LEU A 55 3.24 12.03 15.14
N ASN A 56 3.68 13.16 15.68
CA ASN A 56 4.92 13.25 16.45
C ASN A 56 4.79 12.74 17.90
N GLN A 57 3.56 12.58 18.40
CA GLN A 57 3.26 12.14 19.77
C GLN A 57 2.51 10.79 19.81
N ASP A 58 2.28 10.17 18.65
CA ASP A 58 1.45 8.99 18.49
C ASP A 58 2.14 7.71 18.97
N SER A 59 1.93 7.36 20.25
CA SER A 59 2.44 6.13 20.86
C SER A 59 1.63 4.88 20.51
N GLN A 60 0.35 5.04 20.15
CA GLN A 60 -0.61 3.95 19.89
C GLN A 60 -0.89 3.72 18.39
N GLY A 61 -0.34 4.54 17.50
CA GLY A 61 -0.51 4.40 16.05
C GLY A 61 -1.82 4.97 15.48
N VAL A 62 -2.67 5.57 16.31
CA VAL A 62 -3.99 6.09 15.91
C VAL A 62 -3.84 7.30 14.99
N GLY A 63 -2.89 8.20 15.29
CA GLY A 63 -2.58 9.34 14.43
C GLY A 63 -2.05 8.90 13.07
N SER A 64 -1.22 7.85 13.08
CA SER A 64 -0.63 7.23 11.89
C SER A 64 -1.68 6.59 10.99
N GLN A 65 -2.63 5.86 11.59
CA GLN A 65 -3.76 5.26 10.89
C GLN A 65 -4.66 6.32 10.24
N LEU A 66 -5.09 7.33 11.01
CA LEU A 66 -5.97 8.40 10.49
C LEU A 66 -5.29 9.20 9.38
N TRP A 67 -4.00 9.50 9.53
CA TRP A 67 -3.25 10.19 8.47
C TRP A 67 -3.22 9.35 7.19
N LEU A 68 -2.98 8.04 7.31
CA LEU A 68 -2.88 7.13 6.16
C LEU A 68 -4.22 7.04 5.41
N LEU A 69 -5.32 6.86 6.15
CA LEU A 69 -6.67 6.78 5.59
C LEU A 69 -7.11 8.11 4.94
N SER A 70 -6.83 9.25 5.57
CA SER A 70 -7.28 10.56 5.08
C SER A 70 -6.48 11.05 3.87
N LYS A 71 -5.15 10.87 3.89
CA LYS A 71 -4.26 11.41 2.87
C LYS A 71 -4.18 10.53 1.64
N GLN A 72 -4.03 9.21 1.79
CA GLN A 72 -3.85 8.36 0.62
C GLN A 72 -5.11 8.23 -0.21
N ARG A 73 -6.30 8.34 0.40
CA ARG A 73 -7.58 8.36 -0.33
C ARG A 73 -7.77 9.61 -1.18
N THR A 74 -7.03 10.68 -0.93
CA THR A 74 -7.17 11.98 -1.62
C THR A 74 -6.01 12.32 -2.55
N TRP A 75 -4.96 11.50 -2.58
CA TRP A 75 -3.77 11.75 -3.39
C TRP A 75 -3.97 11.42 -4.87
N LYS A 76 -3.60 12.38 -5.73
CA LYS A 76 -3.52 12.18 -7.17
C LYS A 76 -2.18 11.54 -7.53
N THR A 77 -2.19 10.59 -8.46
CA THR A 77 -1.05 9.75 -8.87
C THR A 77 0.11 10.49 -9.54
N GLN A 78 -0.07 11.77 -9.89
CA GLN A 78 0.87 12.54 -10.71
C GLN A 78 2.09 13.07 -9.94
N THR A 79 2.05 13.13 -8.61
CA THR A 79 3.15 13.68 -7.81
C THR A 79 3.62 12.66 -6.77
N PRO A 80 4.93 12.37 -6.67
CA PRO A 80 5.46 11.56 -5.59
C PRO A 80 5.09 12.16 -4.24
N LYS A 81 4.49 11.36 -3.36
CA LYS A 81 4.11 11.79 -2.01
C LYS A 81 4.91 11.02 -0.98
N TYR A 82 5.67 11.76 -0.17
CA TYR A 82 6.50 11.21 0.89
C TYR A 82 5.64 10.74 2.08
N ILE A 83 6.00 9.60 2.67
CA ILE A 83 5.39 9.07 3.89
C ILE A 83 6.22 9.49 5.11
N PRO A 84 5.64 10.24 6.06
CA PRO A 84 6.31 10.64 7.31
C PRO A 84 6.85 9.45 8.11
N ASN A 85 7.89 9.69 8.91
CA ASN A 85 8.59 8.65 9.66
C ASN A 85 7.71 7.85 10.62
N SER A 86 6.82 8.51 11.37
CA SER A 86 5.90 7.84 12.30
C SER A 86 4.94 6.92 11.56
N VAL A 87 4.33 7.42 10.48
CA VAL A 87 3.46 6.62 9.59
C VAL A 87 4.22 5.44 8.99
N TRP A 88 5.44 5.66 8.51
CA TRP A 88 6.26 4.60 7.94
C TRP A 88 6.61 3.51 8.96
N ARG A 89 6.93 3.88 10.20
CA ARG A 89 7.13 2.91 11.29
C ARG A 89 5.84 2.15 11.59
N TRP A 90 4.70 2.84 11.59
CA TRP A 90 3.40 2.22 11.84
C TRP A 90 2.98 1.24 10.73
N ILE A 91 3.23 1.56 9.46
CA ILE A 91 3.05 0.64 8.33
C ILE A 91 3.92 -0.62 8.55
N ARG A 92 5.21 -0.42 8.81
CA ARG A 92 6.17 -1.52 9.02
C ARG A 92 5.93 -2.30 10.32
N SER A 93 5.16 -1.79 11.27
CA SER A 93 4.77 -2.55 12.46
C SER A 93 3.90 -3.77 12.10
N ALA A 94 3.28 -3.77 10.92
CA ALA A 94 2.49 -4.87 10.38
C ALA A 94 3.33 -5.83 9.50
N SER A 95 4.66 -5.78 9.61
CA SER A 95 5.55 -6.60 8.80
C SER A 95 5.29 -8.08 8.96
N VAL A 96 5.11 -8.77 7.85
CA VAL A 96 5.00 -10.22 7.78
C VAL A 96 5.99 -10.78 6.77
N ASP A 97 6.25 -12.07 6.93
CA ASP A 97 7.16 -12.80 6.09
C ASP A 97 6.39 -13.62 5.05
N ILE A 98 6.71 -13.45 3.77
CA ILE A 98 5.97 -14.09 2.68
C ILE A 98 6.84 -15.18 2.06
N THR A 99 6.28 -16.38 2.00
CA THR A 99 6.82 -17.51 1.22
C THR A 99 5.88 -17.83 0.08
N LEU A 100 6.42 -18.29 -1.04
CA LEU A 100 5.68 -18.58 -2.26
C LEU A 100 5.17 -20.02 -2.26
N ASP A 101 3.97 -20.23 -2.81
CA ASP A 101 3.32 -21.53 -2.88
C ASP A 101 3.70 -22.31 -4.16
N PRO A 102 4.47 -23.42 -4.04
CA PRO A 102 4.82 -24.26 -5.18
C PRO A 102 3.61 -24.86 -5.91
N MET A 103 2.47 -25.04 -5.23
CA MET A 103 1.24 -25.58 -5.82
C MET A 103 0.55 -24.59 -6.77
N THR A 104 0.86 -23.29 -6.65
CA THR A 104 0.33 -22.22 -7.51
C THR A 104 1.33 -21.77 -8.57
N ASN A 105 2.60 -22.17 -8.45
CA ASN A 105 3.71 -21.74 -9.29
C ASN A 105 3.47 -22.05 -10.77
N HIS A 106 3.54 -21.09 -11.69
CA HIS A 106 3.41 -21.41 -13.11
C HIS A 106 4.61 -22.24 -13.63
N PRO A 107 4.45 -23.14 -14.62
CA PRO A 107 5.55 -23.92 -15.21
C PRO A 107 6.73 -23.08 -15.77
N TRP A 108 6.44 -21.83 -16.13
CA TRP A 108 7.42 -20.84 -16.63
C TRP A 108 8.12 -20.05 -15.52
N LEU A 109 7.88 -20.39 -14.25
CA LEU A 109 8.48 -19.73 -13.10
C LEU A 109 9.37 -20.71 -12.33
N GLN A 110 10.56 -20.25 -11.97
CA GLN A 110 11.48 -20.97 -11.11
C GLN A 110 11.49 -20.33 -9.72
N LEU A 111 11.21 -21.13 -8.70
CA LEU A 111 11.33 -20.74 -7.30
C LEU A 111 12.72 -21.08 -6.76
N SER A 112 13.22 -20.27 -5.84
CA SER A 112 14.36 -20.64 -5.01
C SER A 112 13.98 -21.69 -3.97
N ASP A 113 14.97 -22.42 -3.44
CA ASP A 113 14.76 -23.48 -2.44
C ASP A 113 14.07 -22.96 -1.16
N ASP A 114 14.37 -21.73 -0.77
CA ASP A 114 13.75 -21.04 0.37
C ASP A 114 12.34 -20.49 0.08
N LYS A 115 11.86 -20.63 -1.16
CA LYS A 115 10.55 -20.15 -1.66
C LYS A 115 10.34 -18.64 -1.49
N ARG A 116 11.41 -17.85 -1.46
CA ARG A 116 11.35 -16.38 -1.29
C ARG A 116 11.70 -15.61 -2.55
N LYS A 117 12.18 -16.30 -3.59
CA LYS A 117 12.51 -15.70 -4.88
C LYS A 117 11.79 -16.43 -5.98
N VAL A 118 11.43 -15.67 -6.99
CA VAL A 118 10.86 -16.18 -8.23
C VAL A 118 11.49 -15.45 -9.39
N GLN A 119 11.77 -16.19 -10.45
CA GLN A 119 12.23 -15.66 -11.73
C GLN A 119 11.56 -16.42 -12.86
N GLU A 120 11.57 -15.84 -14.05
CA GLU A 120 11.18 -16.54 -15.27
C GLU A 120 12.19 -17.66 -15.57
N ALA A 121 11.69 -18.84 -15.89
CA ALA A 121 12.50 -19.99 -16.30
C ALA A 121 12.91 -19.87 -17.78
N LEU A 122 14.04 -20.48 -18.15
CA LEU A 122 14.48 -20.52 -19.55
C LEU A 122 13.55 -21.35 -20.43
N ASN A 123 12.98 -22.42 -19.87
CA ASN A 123 12.05 -23.32 -20.51
C ASN A 123 10.95 -23.69 -19.52
N GLU A 124 9.82 -24.14 -20.06
CA GLU A 124 8.74 -24.70 -19.27
C GLU A 124 9.21 -25.92 -18.47
N THR A 125 8.86 -25.96 -17.19
CA THR A 125 9.17 -27.09 -16.31
C THR A 125 7.98 -28.05 -16.22
N GLU A 126 8.26 -29.35 -16.22
CA GLU A 126 7.24 -30.34 -15.92
C GLU A 126 6.82 -30.23 -14.46
N VAL A 127 5.53 -30.04 -14.23
CA VAL A 127 4.95 -29.89 -12.90
C VAL A 127 3.67 -30.70 -12.79
N SER A 128 3.37 -31.21 -11.59
CA SER A 128 2.13 -31.93 -11.34
C SER A 128 0.92 -31.02 -11.52
N PHE A 129 -0.18 -31.60 -12.00
CA PHE A 129 -1.45 -30.89 -12.11
C PHE A 129 -1.89 -30.31 -10.75
N SER A 130 -2.39 -29.08 -10.77
CA SER A 130 -2.90 -28.39 -9.59
C SER A 130 -4.02 -27.44 -10.01
N THR A 131 -5.19 -27.58 -9.39
CA THR A 131 -6.33 -26.67 -9.62
C THR A 131 -6.10 -25.26 -9.07
N GLN A 132 -5.05 -25.07 -8.27
CA GLN A 132 -4.67 -23.79 -7.69
C GLN A 132 -3.72 -22.98 -8.60
N ARG A 133 -3.18 -23.60 -9.65
CA ARG A 133 -2.19 -23.01 -10.55
C ARG A 133 -2.86 -22.08 -11.56
N PHE A 134 -2.18 -20.98 -11.89
CA PHE A 134 -2.54 -20.21 -13.07
C PHE A 134 -2.08 -20.97 -14.32
N ASP A 135 -2.89 -20.96 -15.39
CA ASP A 135 -2.55 -21.67 -16.64
C ASP A 135 -2.11 -20.74 -17.78
N SER A 136 -2.46 -19.46 -17.69
CA SER A 136 -2.31 -18.49 -18.78
C SER A 136 -1.27 -17.42 -18.48
N TRP A 137 -1.23 -16.96 -17.23
CA TRP A 137 -0.28 -15.93 -16.78
C TRP A 137 0.78 -16.57 -15.89
N PRO A 138 2.07 -16.23 -16.07
CA PRO A 138 3.15 -16.74 -15.23
C PRO A 138 3.06 -16.10 -13.84
N CYS A 139 2.24 -16.71 -12.99
CA CYS A 139 1.95 -16.24 -11.64
C CYS A 139 2.28 -17.30 -10.59
N VAL A 140 2.57 -16.82 -9.39
CA VAL A 140 2.71 -17.62 -8.18
C VAL A 140 2.12 -16.79 -7.03
N LEU A 141 1.46 -17.46 -6.08
CA LEU A 141 0.86 -16.81 -4.92
C LEU A 141 1.74 -16.98 -3.68
N GLY A 142 1.49 -16.14 -2.68
CA GLY A 142 1.96 -16.41 -1.33
C GLY A 142 1.28 -17.64 -0.74
N TRP A 143 1.96 -18.35 0.15
CA TRP A 143 1.47 -19.56 0.82
C TRP A 143 0.32 -19.27 1.77
N GLU A 144 0.42 -18.19 2.55
CA GLU A 144 -0.57 -17.84 3.54
C GLU A 144 -1.64 -16.90 2.96
N GLY A 145 -2.90 -17.26 3.21
CA GLY A 145 -4.04 -16.38 2.96
C GLY A 145 -4.18 -15.34 4.08
N LEU A 146 -4.46 -14.10 3.71
CA LEU A 146 -4.63 -12.97 4.64
C LEU A 146 -6.12 -12.65 4.79
N THR A 147 -6.68 -12.83 5.99
CA THR A 147 -8.16 -12.78 6.21
C THR A 147 -8.64 -11.68 7.15
N SER A 148 -7.73 -11.03 7.89
CA SER A 148 -8.06 -9.96 8.84
C SER A 148 -6.82 -9.21 9.29
N GLY A 149 -6.95 -7.96 9.67
CA GLY A 149 -5.86 -7.14 10.19
C GLY A 149 -5.05 -6.46 9.10
N ARG A 150 -3.84 -6.05 9.50
CA ARG A 150 -2.92 -5.27 8.68
C ARG A 150 -1.69 -6.10 8.40
N TYR A 151 -1.20 -6.02 7.16
CA TYR A 151 -0.03 -6.77 6.71
C TYR A 151 0.86 -5.88 5.86
N TYR A 152 2.17 -6.04 6.00
CA TYR A 152 3.16 -5.34 5.21
C TYR A 152 4.29 -6.27 4.82
N TRP A 153 4.70 -6.25 3.56
CA TRP A 153 5.89 -6.97 3.09
C TRP A 153 6.62 -6.17 2.03
N GLU A 154 7.90 -6.47 1.86
CA GLU A 154 8.76 -5.79 0.89
C GLU A 154 9.37 -6.79 -0.09
N ILE A 155 9.35 -6.47 -1.37
CA ILE A 155 9.88 -7.30 -2.46
C ILE A 155 11.04 -6.57 -3.12
N TYR A 156 12.18 -7.25 -3.27
CA TYR A 156 13.25 -6.78 -4.14
C TYR A 156 12.90 -7.09 -5.60
N ILE A 157 12.99 -6.07 -6.45
CA ILE A 157 12.67 -6.15 -7.87
C ILE A 157 13.97 -6.07 -8.66
N ALA A 158 14.15 -7.00 -9.61
CA ALA A 158 15.26 -6.94 -10.55
C ALA A 158 15.15 -5.69 -11.43
N ASN A 159 16.27 -5.06 -11.75
CA ASN A 159 16.28 -3.78 -12.48
C ASN A 159 15.66 -3.84 -13.89
N ASN A 160 15.55 -5.03 -14.48
CA ASN A 160 15.09 -5.24 -15.85
C ASN A 160 13.96 -6.26 -15.90
N GLY A 161 13.10 -6.12 -16.92
CA GLY A 161 12.05 -7.08 -17.24
C GLY A 161 10.64 -6.58 -16.98
N TYR A 162 9.70 -7.50 -17.10
CA TYR A 162 8.27 -7.29 -16.89
C TYR A 162 7.89 -7.89 -15.55
N TRP A 163 7.06 -7.19 -14.80
CA TRP A 163 6.54 -7.74 -13.55
C TRP A 163 5.17 -7.17 -13.24
N ARG A 164 4.41 -7.97 -12.49
CA ARG A 164 3.14 -7.58 -11.90
C ARG A 164 3.10 -8.11 -10.48
N ILE A 165 2.79 -7.24 -9.52
CA ILE A 165 2.82 -7.56 -8.10
C ILE A 165 1.59 -6.95 -7.43
N GLY A 166 1.01 -7.66 -6.46
CA GLY A 166 -0.09 -7.17 -5.66
C GLY A 166 -0.75 -8.27 -4.85
N VAL A 167 -2.06 -8.12 -4.62
CA VAL A 167 -2.89 -9.09 -3.90
C VAL A 167 -4.06 -9.55 -4.76
N THR A 168 -4.59 -10.73 -4.44
CA THR A 168 -5.77 -11.29 -5.10
C THR A 168 -6.65 -12.01 -4.09
N ASN A 169 -7.94 -12.11 -4.39
CA ASN A 169 -8.85 -12.95 -3.63
C ASN A 169 -8.56 -14.43 -3.85
N ALA A 170 -8.75 -15.24 -2.82
CA ALA A 170 -8.59 -16.70 -2.92
C ALA A 170 -9.49 -17.32 -3.99
N SER A 171 -10.67 -16.75 -4.21
CA SER A 171 -11.69 -17.16 -5.18
C SER A 171 -11.50 -16.58 -6.59
N SER A 172 -10.50 -15.73 -6.82
CA SER A 172 -10.27 -15.13 -8.14
C SER A 172 -9.98 -16.19 -9.19
N LYS A 173 -10.45 -15.95 -10.42
CA LYS A 173 -10.27 -16.86 -11.54
C LYS A 173 -8.78 -17.01 -11.86
N ARG A 174 -8.31 -18.26 -11.95
CA ARG A 174 -6.91 -18.60 -12.22
C ARG A 174 -6.68 -19.20 -13.61
N HIS A 175 -7.75 -19.67 -14.25
CA HIS A 175 -7.71 -20.36 -15.54
C HIS A 175 -8.21 -19.48 -16.68
N GLY A 176 -7.54 -19.57 -17.82
CA GLY A 176 -7.77 -18.77 -19.01
C GLY A 176 -7.30 -17.31 -18.87
N ARG A 177 -7.43 -16.57 -19.98
CA ARG A 177 -7.12 -15.13 -19.99
C ARG A 177 -8.25 -14.33 -19.32
N CYS A 178 -7.99 -13.86 -18.11
CA CYS A 178 -8.82 -12.87 -17.42
C CYS A 178 -8.03 -11.57 -17.19
N PRO A 179 -8.71 -10.41 -17.18
CA PRO A 179 -8.06 -9.15 -16.85
C PRO A 179 -7.78 -9.09 -15.34
N MET A 180 -6.56 -8.72 -14.95
CA MET A 180 -6.17 -8.60 -13.54
C MET A 180 -6.51 -7.21 -13.00
N ASN A 181 -7.78 -6.97 -12.72
CA ASN A 181 -8.26 -5.72 -12.14
C ASN A 181 -9.18 -5.97 -10.93
N PRO A 182 -9.55 -4.92 -10.16
CA PRO A 182 -10.33 -5.11 -8.94
C PRO A 182 -11.68 -5.80 -9.10
N SER A 183 -12.38 -5.66 -10.24
CA SER A 183 -13.67 -6.33 -10.44
C SER A 183 -13.53 -7.85 -10.58
N GLU A 184 -12.34 -8.33 -10.92
CA GLU A 184 -11.98 -9.75 -10.99
C GLU A 184 -11.24 -10.23 -9.72
N GLY A 185 -11.15 -9.36 -8.70
CA GLY A 185 -10.47 -9.66 -7.43
C GLY A 185 -8.95 -9.58 -7.48
N PHE A 186 -8.39 -8.70 -8.31
CA PHE A 186 -6.95 -8.43 -8.37
C PHE A 186 -6.65 -6.95 -8.10
N TRP A 187 -5.74 -6.69 -7.15
CA TRP A 187 -5.24 -5.35 -6.84
C TRP A 187 -3.75 -5.33 -7.04
N THR A 188 -3.34 -5.09 -8.29
CA THR A 188 -1.95 -5.22 -8.72
C THR A 188 -1.47 -3.96 -9.42
N ILE A 189 -0.17 -3.73 -9.35
CA ILE A 189 0.55 -2.80 -10.23
C ILE A 189 1.40 -3.60 -11.20
N TRP A 190 1.60 -3.09 -12.42
CA TRP A 190 2.39 -3.76 -13.45
C TRP A 190 3.36 -2.81 -14.14
N ARG A 191 4.51 -3.35 -14.55
CA ARG A 191 5.61 -2.62 -15.17
C ARG A 191 6.10 -3.38 -16.40
N SER A 192 6.27 -2.67 -17.51
CA SER A 192 7.00 -3.14 -18.70
C SER A 192 8.40 -2.55 -18.73
N THR A 193 9.08 -2.54 -19.88
CA THR A 193 10.32 -1.78 -20.07
C THR A 193 10.08 -0.28 -20.19
N ARG A 194 8.88 0.16 -20.61
CA ARG A 194 8.58 1.58 -20.92
C ARG A 194 7.40 2.19 -20.17
N GLN A 195 6.52 1.37 -19.61
CA GLN A 195 5.30 1.84 -18.95
C GLN A 195 5.15 1.26 -17.55
N PHE A 196 4.42 1.95 -16.67
CA PHE A 196 4.15 1.54 -15.30
C PHE A 196 2.71 1.94 -14.95
N TYR A 197 1.91 0.99 -14.43
CA TYR A 197 0.48 1.20 -14.23
C TYR A 197 -0.03 0.59 -12.94
N ALA A 198 -1.10 1.17 -12.42
CA ALA A 198 -2.04 0.48 -11.55
C ALA A 198 -3.11 -0.20 -12.40
N CYS A 199 -3.35 -1.50 -12.17
CA CYS A 199 -4.29 -2.30 -12.94
C CYS A 199 -5.76 -2.03 -12.57
N THR A 200 -6.18 -0.77 -12.57
CA THR A 200 -7.60 -0.38 -12.47
C THR A 200 -8.32 -0.58 -13.81
N LYS A 201 -9.63 -0.30 -13.84
CA LYS A 201 -10.41 -0.28 -15.09
C LYS A 201 -11.10 1.09 -15.25
N PRO A 202 -10.63 1.96 -16.16
CA PRO A 202 -9.45 1.82 -17.02
C PRO A 202 -8.13 1.81 -16.22
N GLU A 203 -7.04 1.32 -16.83
CA GLU A 203 -5.71 1.34 -16.20
C GLU A 203 -5.26 2.79 -15.96
N ILE A 204 -4.59 3.03 -14.83
CA ILE A 204 -4.05 4.34 -14.47
C ILE A 204 -2.54 4.31 -14.63
N GLU A 205 -2.02 5.18 -15.49
CA GLU A 205 -0.58 5.35 -15.67
C GLU A 205 0.07 5.96 -14.42
N LEU A 206 1.19 5.37 -14.02
CA LEU A 206 1.98 5.79 -12.88
C LEU A 206 3.31 6.39 -13.36
N PRO A 207 3.82 7.45 -12.70
CA PRO A 207 5.10 8.05 -13.04
C PRO A 207 6.25 7.03 -13.01
N LEU A 208 7.06 6.97 -14.07
CA LEU A 208 8.24 6.09 -14.13
C LEU A 208 9.28 6.41 -13.03
N SER A 209 9.29 7.63 -12.50
CA SER A 209 10.13 8.01 -11.36
C SER A 209 9.78 7.26 -10.07
N LEU A 210 8.57 6.69 -9.98
CA LEU A 210 8.10 5.88 -8.86
C LEU A 210 8.40 4.39 -8.99
N VAL A 211 9.05 3.94 -10.08
CA VAL A 211 9.49 2.55 -10.20
C VAL A 211 10.47 2.22 -9.06
N PRO A 212 10.17 1.22 -8.23
CA PRO A 212 10.99 0.88 -7.06
C PRO A 212 12.04 -0.19 -7.37
N LYS A 213 13.17 -0.19 -6.66
CA LYS A 213 14.06 -1.37 -6.58
C LYS A 213 13.58 -2.33 -5.48
N LYS A 214 12.90 -1.79 -4.47
CA LYS A 214 12.26 -2.46 -3.37
C LYS A 214 10.84 -1.91 -3.21
N LEU A 215 9.87 -2.76 -3.52
CA LEU A 215 8.44 -2.44 -3.46
C LEU A 215 7.89 -2.86 -2.10
N GLY A 216 7.27 -1.94 -1.39
CA GLY A 216 6.47 -2.23 -0.19
C GLY A 216 5.01 -2.41 -0.57
N VAL A 217 4.38 -3.47 -0.08
CA VAL A 217 2.94 -3.71 -0.22
C VAL A 217 2.33 -3.72 1.17
N TYR A 218 1.27 -2.94 1.35
CA TYR A 218 0.50 -2.85 2.59
C TYR A 218 -0.94 -3.25 2.31
N LEU A 219 -1.47 -4.13 3.13
CA LEU A 219 -2.87 -4.53 3.15
C LEU A 219 -3.48 -4.14 4.50
N ASP A 220 -4.62 -3.46 4.46
CA ASP A 220 -5.50 -3.25 5.61
C ASP A 220 -6.84 -3.88 5.25
N TYR A 221 -7.12 -5.05 5.81
CA TYR A 221 -8.29 -5.84 5.42
C TYR A 221 -9.58 -5.18 5.89
N GLU A 222 -9.62 -4.67 7.12
CA GLU A 222 -10.81 -4.01 7.68
C GLU A 222 -11.12 -2.67 7.02
N GLU A 223 -10.10 -1.88 6.68
CA GLU A 223 -10.29 -0.59 6.01
C GLU A 223 -10.34 -0.70 4.47
N GLY A 224 -10.23 -1.92 3.94
CA GLY A 224 -10.39 -2.20 2.52
C GLY A 224 -9.29 -1.57 1.66
N GLN A 225 -8.04 -1.57 2.14
CA GLN A 225 -6.97 -0.80 1.54
C GLN A 225 -5.81 -1.69 1.08
N VAL A 226 -5.35 -1.48 -0.16
CA VAL A 226 -4.10 -2.05 -0.68
C VAL A 226 -3.22 -0.91 -1.17
N SER A 227 -2.04 -0.73 -0.57
CA SER A 227 -1.14 0.37 -0.88
C SER A 227 0.25 -0.11 -1.28
N PHE A 228 0.83 0.59 -2.26
CA PHE A 228 2.13 0.32 -2.84
C PHE A 228 3.08 1.47 -2.55
N TYR A 229 4.33 1.15 -2.20
CA TYR A 229 5.34 2.12 -1.80
C TYR A 229 6.69 1.85 -2.45
N LYS A 230 7.37 2.93 -2.82
CA LYS A 230 8.78 2.94 -3.16
C LYS A 230 9.59 3.07 -1.88
N VAL A 231 10.18 1.96 -1.42
CA VAL A 231 10.74 1.85 -0.06
C VAL A 231 11.96 2.76 0.12
N GLU A 232 12.80 2.94 -0.91
CA GLU A 232 14.04 3.70 -0.80
C GLU A 232 13.80 5.17 -0.48
N THR A 233 12.75 5.73 -1.06
CA THR A 233 12.37 7.14 -0.91
C THR A 233 11.16 7.32 0.00
N ARG A 234 10.62 6.23 0.57
CA ARG A 234 9.36 6.19 1.33
C ARG A 234 8.25 6.96 0.63
N SER A 235 8.14 6.76 -0.69
CA SER A 235 7.15 7.44 -1.50
C SER A 235 5.97 6.52 -1.75
N HIS A 236 4.77 7.05 -1.63
CA HIS A 236 3.56 6.37 -2.08
C HIS A 236 3.56 6.25 -3.60
N ILE A 237 3.17 5.07 -4.07
CA ILE A 237 3.01 4.75 -5.50
C ILE A 237 1.53 4.81 -5.86
N PHE A 238 0.72 3.97 -5.21
CA PHE A 238 -0.70 3.85 -5.49
C PHE A 238 -1.45 3.22 -4.33
N THR A 239 -2.75 3.54 -4.19
CA THR A 239 -3.65 2.87 -3.25
C THR A 239 -4.92 2.46 -3.96
N PHE A 240 -5.28 1.18 -3.85
CA PHE A 240 -6.62 0.71 -4.14
C PHE A 240 -7.48 0.80 -2.88
N ILE A 241 -8.73 1.22 -3.07
CA ILE A 241 -9.77 1.18 -2.04
C ILE A 241 -10.81 0.18 -2.54
N THR A 242 -11.16 -0.77 -1.68
CA THR A 242 -12.10 -1.83 -2.00
C THR A 242 -12.89 -2.23 -0.75
N ASN A 243 -13.80 -3.17 -0.90
CA ASN A 243 -14.43 -3.83 0.21
C ASN A 243 -14.18 -5.33 0.05
N PHE A 244 -13.47 -5.93 1.00
CA PHE A 244 -13.19 -7.37 1.00
C PHE A 244 -14.34 -8.20 1.60
N ARG A 245 -15.36 -7.54 2.18
CA ARG A 245 -16.56 -8.15 2.75
C ARG A 245 -17.74 -8.15 1.77
#